data_AF-A0A8S9LPR1-F1
#
_entry.id   AF-A0A8S9LPR1-F1
#
_cell.length_a   1.000
_cell.length_b   1.000
_cell.length_c   1.000
_cell.angle_alpha   90.00
_cell.angle_beta   90.00
_cell.angle_gamma   90.00
#
_symmetry.space_group_name_H-M   'P 1'
#
loop_
_entity.id
_entity.type
_entity.pdbx_description
1 polymer ?
#
loop_
_entity_poly.entity_id
_entity_poly.type
_entity_poly.pdbx_seq_one_letter_code
_entity_poly.pdbx_strand_id
1 'polypeptide(L)'
;MSLLIKILQAFFDAPRGNEPLALDLRSMGKGQAWINGQSLGRYWMAFAKGNCGSCNYAGTYREAKCQSGCGEPTQRWYHVPRSWLKPRGNLIVLFEELGGDVSKVSVVKRSVH
;
A
#
# COMPACT_ATOMS: atom_id res chain seq x y z
N MET A 1 -25.19 6.91 13.41
CA MET A 1 -23.85 6.78 12.80
C MET A 1 -23.93 5.65 11.77
N SER A 2 -24.08 5.98 10.49
CA SER A 2 -24.40 4.97 9.46
C SER A 2 -23.13 4.19 9.10
N LEU A 3 -23.11 2.88 9.35
CA LEU A 3 -22.11 1.92 8.87
C LEU A 3 -22.25 1.73 7.35
N LEU A 4 -22.01 2.77 6.56
CA LEU A 4 -21.86 2.61 5.12
C LEU A 4 -20.43 2.22 4.83
N ILE A 5 -20.23 0.90 4.74
CA ILE A 5 -19.09 0.31 4.06
C ILE A 5 -19.00 0.95 2.67
N LYS A 6 -17.86 1.58 2.34
CA LYS A 6 -17.71 2.34 1.09
C LYS A 6 -16.92 1.54 0.07
N ILE A 7 -17.52 1.34 -1.10
CA ILE A 7 -16.82 0.94 -2.32
C ILE A 7 -16.54 2.20 -3.12
N LEU A 8 -15.28 2.39 -3.48
CA LEU A 8 -14.78 3.54 -4.22
C LEU A 8 -14.19 3.05 -5.53
N GLN A 9 -14.41 3.81 -6.60
CA GLN A 9 -13.89 3.49 -7.92
C GLN A 9 -13.30 4.74 -8.57
N ALA A 10 -12.20 4.56 -9.28
CA ALA A 10 -11.60 5.63 -10.09
C ALA A 10 -10.92 5.03 -11.32
N PHE A 11 -10.70 5.88 -12.32
CA PHE A 11 -9.92 5.53 -13.51
C PHE A 11 -8.61 6.31 -13.53
N PHE A 12 -7.53 5.68 -13.96
CA PHE A 12 -6.22 6.32 -14.07
C PHE A 12 -5.43 5.82 -15.28
N ASP A 13 -4.52 6.68 -15.75
CA ASP A 13 -3.57 6.34 -16.80
C ASP A 13 -2.30 5.74 -16.18
N ALA A 14 -1.69 4.76 -16.86
CA ALA A 14 -0.49 4.11 -16.35
C ALA A 14 0.69 5.10 -16.27
N PRO A 15 1.41 5.18 -15.13
CA PRO A 15 2.61 5.98 -15.06
C PRO A 15 3.65 5.52 -16.09
N ARG A 16 4.25 6.48 -16.80
CA ARG A 16 5.32 6.24 -17.80
C ARG A 16 6.53 5.53 -17.16
N GLY A 17 7.39 4.94 -18.00
CA GLY A 17 8.63 4.27 -17.56
C GLY A 17 8.41 2.80 -17.17
N ASN A 18 9.46 2.16 -16.65
CA ASN A 18 9.50 0.73 -16.35
C ASN A 18 9.71 0.41 -14.85
N GLU A 19 9.82 1.45 -14.00
CA GLU A 19 10.07 1.32 -12.57
C GLU A 19 8.92 0.58 -11.86
N PRO A 20 9.15 -0.30 -10.88
CA PRO A 20 8.06 -0.97 -10.17
C PRO A 20 7.07 0.02 -9.57
N LEU A 21 5.78 -0.34 -9.58
CA LEU A 21 4.71 0.51 -9.08
C LEU A 21 4.17 -0.02 -7.75
N ALA A 22 3.63 0.90 -6.96
CA ALA A 22 2.82 0.57 -5.80
C ALA A 22 1.70 1.59 -5.62
N LEU A 23 0.65 1.19 -4.92
CA LEU A 23 -0.43 2.04 -4.45
C LEU A 23 -0.06 2.56 -3.06
N ASP A 24 -0.02 3.89 -2.90
CA ASP A 24 0.14 4.53 -1.59
C ASP A 24 -1.24 4.70 -0.95
N LEU A 25 -1.48 3.94 0.12
CA LEU A 25 -2.73 3.92 0.86
C LEU A 25 -2.60 4.55 2.26
N ARG A 26 -1.58 5.38 2.51
CA ARG A 26 -1.35 6.00 3.84
C ARG A 26 -2.57 6.75 4.39
N SER A 27 -3.39 7.32 3.50
CA SER A 27 -4.58 8.08 3.87
C SER A 27 -5.82 7.23 4.12
N MET A 28 -5.71 5.91 3.93
CA MET A 28 -6.82 4.95 4.06
C MET A 28 -6.75 4.22 5.41
N GLY A 29 -7.76 3.40 5.72
CA GLY A 29 -7.85 2.66 6.96
C GLY A 29 -7.51 1.19 6.78
N LYS A 30 -8.50 0.39 6.40
CA LYS A 30 -8.38 -1.06 6.19
C LYS A 30 -9.36 -1.51 5.13
N GLY A 31 -8.96 -2.45 4.30
CA GLY A 31 -9.89 -3.10 3.39
C GLY A 31 -9.19 -3.86 2.29
N GLN A 32 -9.71 -3.76 1.07
CA GLN A 32 -9.23 -4.52 -0.08
C GLN A 32 -9.15 -3.64 -1.33
N ALA A 33 -8.18 -3.94 -2.19
CA ALA A 33 -7.95 -3.20 -3.43
C ALA A 33 -7.96 -4.13 -4.65
N TRP A 34 -8.45 -3.61 -5.77
CA TRP A 34 -8.42 -4.27 -7.07
C TRP A 34 -7.99 -3.30 -8.16
N ILE A 35 -7.27 -3.81 -9.16
CA ILE A 35 -6.93 -3.08 -10.37
C ILE A 35 -7.35 -3.92 -11.57
N ASN A 36 -8.17 -3.35 -12.46
CA ASN A 36 -8.69 -4.02 -13.65
C ASN A 36 -9.33 -5.41 -13.34
N GLY A 37 -10.05 -5.51 -12.23
CA GLY A 37 -10.68 -6.75 -11.75
C GLY A 37 -9.74 -7.73 -11.04
N GLN A 38 -8.42 -7.49 -11.05
CA GLN A 38 -7.44 -8.32 -10.37
C GLN A 38 -7.25 -7.87 -8.92
N SER A 39 -7.30 -8.81 -7.98
CA SER A 39 -7.16 -8.50 -6.56
C SER A 39 -5.70 -8.18 -6.21
N LEU A 40 -5.48 -7.00 -5.63
CA LEU A 40 -4.20 -6.60 -5.05
C LEU A 40 -3.99 -7.19 -3.66
N GLY A 41 -5.08 -7.60 -3.02
CA GLY A 41 -5.13 -8.13 -1.65
C GLY A 41 -5.66 -7.14 -0.63
N ARG A 42 -5.48 -7.50 0.65
CA ARG A 42 -5.90 -6.70 1.80
C ARG A 42 -4.88 -5.61 2.09
N TYR A 43 -5.37 -4.43 2.44
CA TYR A 43 -4.56 -3.35 3.03
C TYR A 43 -4.99 -3.06 4.46
N TRP A 44 -4.03 -2.63 5.28
CA TRP A 44 -4.29 -2.20 6.65
C TRP A 44 -3.23 -1.21 7.13
N MET A 45 -3.65 0.03 7.41
CA MET A 45 -2.80 1.08 8.01
C MET A 45 -2.62 0.91 9.53
N ALA A 46 -2.38 -0.31 10.00
CA ALA A 46 -2.00 -0.54 11.39
C ALA A 46 -0.57 -0.04 11.62
N PHE A 47 -0.31 0.67 12.71
CA PHE A 47 1.03 1.19 12.99
C PHE A 47 1.91 0.10 13.61
N ALA A 48 3.12 -0.05 13.08
CA ALA A 48 4.08 -1.04 13.55
C ALA A 48 4.56 -0.70 14.96
N LYS A 49 4.45 -1.68 15.86
CA LYS A 49 4.99 -1.64 17.22
C LYS A 49 6.17 -2.59 17.29
N GLY A 50 7.22 -2.19 17.99
CA GLY A 50 8.44 -2.99 18.13
C GLY A 50 9.59 -2.15 18.69
N ASN A 51 10.78 -2.73 18.65
CA ASN A 51 12.01 -2.05 19.05
C ASN A 51 12.91 -1.87 17.83
N CYS A 52 12.72 -0.77 17.10
CA CYS A 52 13.48 -0.46 15.89
C CYS A 52 14.75 0.33 16.23
N GLY A 53 15.64 -0.27 17.03
CA GLY A 53 16.95 0.28 17.34
C GLY A 53 17.99 0.01 16.25
N SER A 54 19.17 0.61 16.40
CA SER A 54 20.34 0.23 15.58
C SER A 54 20.74 -1.21 15.88
N CYS A 55 21.14 -1.95 14.85
CA CYS A 55 21.59 -3.33 15.00
C CYS A 55 22.90 -3.59 14.23
N ASN A 56 23.58 -4.68 14.58
CA ASN A 56 24.82 -5.13 13.95
C ASN A 56 24.66 -6.57 13.42
N TYR A 57 25.35 -6.88 12.32
CA TYR A 57 25.38 -8.20 11.69
C TYR A 57 26.02 -9.27 12.60
N ALA A 58 26.99 -8.91 13.43
CA ALA A 58 27.71 -9.86 14.29
C ALA A 58 26.82 -10.47 15.40
N GLY A 59 27.10 -11.72 15.77
CA GLY A 59 26.43 -12.46 16.85
C GLY A 59 25.09 -13.08 16.47
N THR A 60 24.55 -13.95 17.35
CA THR A 60 23.31 -14.70 17.10
C THR A 60 22.14 -13.80 16.73
N TYR A 61 21.43 -14.17 15.67
CA TYR A 61 20.26 -13.45 15.19
C TYR A 61 18.98 -13.94 15.85
N ARG A 62 18.07 -13.00 16.14
CA ARG A 62 16.67 -13.24 16.49
C ARG A 62 15.80 -12.26 15.69
N GLU A 63 14.55 -12.62 15.44
CA GLU A 63 13.61 -11.86 14.63
C GLU A 63 13.43 -10.41 15.09
N ALA A 64 13.55 -10.15 16.39
CA ALA A 64 13.44 -8.81 16.96
C ALA A 64 14.72 -7.96 16.85
N LYS A 65 15.86 -8.53 16.41
CA LYS A 65 17.19 -7.87 16.48
C LYS A 65 17.31 -6.64 15.58
N CYS A 66 16.77 -6.71 14.36
CA CYS A 66 16.94 -5.71 13.32
C CYS A 66 15.59 -5.28 12.75
N GLN A 67 14.66 -4.90 13.62
CA GLN A 67 13.35 -4.39 13.19
C GLN A 67 13.48 -2.97 12.63
N SER A 68 12.64 -2.65 11.65
CA SER A 68 12.56 -1.31 11.03
C SER A 68 11.10 -0.90 10.83
N GLY A 69 10.86 0.41 10.72
CA GLY A 69 9.53 0.94 10.40
C GLY A 69 8.58 1.10 11.58
N CYS A 70 9.07 1.06 12.83
CA CYS A 70 8.27 1.35 14.01
C CYS A 70 7.69 2.78 13.93
N GLY A 71 6.43 2.94 14.36
CA GLY A 71 5.74 4.23 14.29
C GLY A 71 5.24 4.63 12.90
N GLU A 72 5.46 3.79 11.88
CA GLU A 72 4.86 3.93 10.56
C GLU A 72 3.83 2.80 10.32
N PRO A 73 2.96 2.92 9.29
CA PRO A 73 2.09 1.81 8.90
C PRO A 73 2.90 0.55 8.60
N THR A 74 2.46 -0.61 9.11
CA THR A 74 3.08 -1.93 8.89
C THR A 74 3.26 -2.24 7.41
N GLN A 75 2.34 -1.75 6.58
CA GLN A 75 2.47 -1.71 5.14
C GLN A 75 1.73 -0.50 4.56
N ARG A 76 2.48 0.51 4.09
CA ARG A 76 1.95 1.70 3.41
C ARG A 76 1.71 1.48 1.92
N TRP A 77 2.66 0.80 1.26
CA TRP A 77 2.68 0.63 -0.20
C TRP A 77 2.29 -0.79 -0.60
N TYR A 78 1.37 -0.90 -1.56
CA TYR A 78 0.86 -2.18 -2.06
C TYR A 78 1.29 -2.35 -3.52
N HIS A 79 2.06 -3.40 -3.79
CA HIS A 79 2.67 -3.60 -5.10
C HIS A 79 1.62 -3.68 -6.21
N VAL A 80 1.81 -2.91 -7.29
CA VAL A 80 0.99 -2.94 -8.50
C VAL A 80 1.82 -3.50 -9.65
N PRO A 81 1.53 -4.71 -10.13
CA PRO A 81 2.23 -5.27 -11.28
C PRO A 81 1.96 -4.45 -12.55
N ARG A 82 3.01 -4.04 -13.25
CA ARG A 82 2.86 -3.26 -14.50
C ARG A 82 2.11 -4.02 -15.58
N SER A 83 2.24 -5.35 -15.62
CA SER A 83 1.54 -6.23 -16.56
C SER A 83 0.01 -6.21 -16.40
N TRP A 84 -0.51 -5.71 -15.28
CA TRP A 84 -1.95 -5.56 -15.07
C TRP A 84 -2.51 -4.28 -15.70
N LEU A 85 -1.64 -3.33 -16.08
CA LEU A 85 -2.04 -2.01 -16.53
C LEU A 85 -2.12 -1.92 -18.05
N LYS A 86 -3.18 -1.26 -18.52
CA LYS A 86 -3.32 -0.71 -19.86
C LYS A 86 -2.68 0.69 -19.90
N PRO A 87 -2.31 1.23 -21.08
CA PRO A 87 -1.78 2.59 -21.17
C PRO A 87 -2.71 3.66 -20.55
N ARG A 88 -4.02 3.50 -20.71
CA ARG A 88 -5.05 4.43 -20.20
C ARG A 88 -6.27 3.70 -19.66
N GLY A 89 -7.06 4.39 -18.83
CA GLY A 89 -8.37 3.91 -18.40
C GLY A 89 -8.32 2.66 -17.52
N ASN A 90 -7.32 2.55 -16.64
CA ASN A 90 -7.24 1.48 -15.66
C ASN A 90 -8.25 1.74 -14.54
N LEU A 91 -9.07 0.75 -14.23
CA LEU A 91 -10.01 0.82 -13.12
C LEU A 91 -9.29 0.43 -11.83
N ILE A 92 -9.36 1.29 -10.81
CA ILE A 92 -9.06 0.92 -9.43
C ILE A 92 -10.35 0.86 -8.64
N VAL A 93 -10.50 -0.19 -7.82
CA VAL A 93 -11.60 -0.33 -6.86
C VAL A 93 -11.01 -0.48 -5.48
N LEU A 94 -11.50 0.30 -4.52
CA LEU A 94 -11.15 0.20 -3.11
C LEU A 94 -12.40 -0.09 -2.30
N PHE A 95 -12.34 -1.14 -1.49
CA PHE A 95 -13.27 -1.38 -0.40
C PHE A 95 -12.63 -0.85 0.88
N GLU A 96 -13.31 0.06 1.60
CA GLU A 96 -12.81 0.68 2.83
C GLU A 96 -13.74 0.39 4.01
N GLU A 97 -13.18 -0.22 5.06
CA GLU A 97 -13.87 -0.72 6.25
C GLU A 97 -13.87 0.26 7.42
N LEU A 98 -12.81 1.05 7.59
CA LEU A 98 -12.60 1.91 8.75
C LEU A 98 -12.70 3.41 8.43
N GLY A 99 -12.62 3.75 7.15
CA GLY A 99 -12.68 5.13 6.66
C GLY A 99 -11.29 5.67 6.31
N GLY A 100 -11.27 6.66 5.42
CA GLY A 100 -10.04 7.23 4.88
C GLY A 100 -10.30 8.40 3.95
N ASP A 101 -9.22 9.10 3.59
CA ASP A 101 -9.23 10.21 2.64
C ASP A 101 -8.72 9.72 1.27
N VAL A 102 -9.69 9.46 0.39
CA VAL A 102 -9.47 8.92 -0.96
C VAL A 102 -8.72 9.90 -1.85
N SER A 103 -8.79 11.21 -1.60
CA SER A 103 -8.16 12.24 -2.43
C SER A 103 -6.63 12.17 -2.42
N LYS A 104 -6.05 11.48 -1.44
CA LYS A 104 -4.60 11.32 -1.25
C LYS A 104 -4.07 9.98 -1.73
N VAL A 105 -4.93 9.07 -2.22
CA VAL A 105 -4.50 7.80 -2.79
C VAL A 105 -3.78 8.06 -4.12
N SER A 106 -2.62 7.43 -4.31
CA SER A 106 -1.82 7.61 -5.52
C SER A 106 -1.06 6.36 -5.92
N VAL A 107 -0.76 6.25 -7.22
CA VAL A 107 0.18 5.25 -7.73
C VAL A 107 1.57 5.87 -7.76
N VAL A 108 2.51 5.27 -7.04
CA VAL A 108 3.88 5.73 -6.89
C VAL A 108 4.87 4.81 -7.61
N LYS A 109 5.98 5.38 -8.05
CA LYS A 109 7.11 4.65 -8.61
C LYS A 109 8.12 4.33 -7.52
N ARG A 110 8.64 3.10 -7.52
CA ARG A 110 9.77 2.72 -6.69
C ARG A 110 11.08 2.96 -7.45
N SER A 111 11.93 3.84 -6.91
CA SER A 111 13.33 3.97 -7.32
C SER A 111 14.23 3.58 -6.15
N VAL A 112 15.37 2.94 -6.45
CA VAL A 112 16.46 2.69 -5.50
C VAL A 112 17.65 3.46 -6.05
N HIS A 113 18.13 4.44 -5.31
CA HIS A 113 19.34 5.18 -5.63
C HIS A 113 20.48 4.64 -4.77
#